data_AF-A0AAI9GVF0-F1
#
_entry.id   AF-A0AAI9GVF0-F1
#
_cell.length_a   1.000
_cell.length_b   1.000
_cell.length_c   1.000
_cell.angle_alpha   90.00
_cell.angle_beta   90.00
_cell.angle_gamma   90.00
#
_symmetry.space_group_name_H-M   'P 1'
#
loop_
_entity.id
_entity.type
_entity.pdbx_description
1 polymer ?
#
loop_
_entity_poly.entity_id
_entity_poly.type
_entity_poly.pdbx_seq_one_letter_code
_entity_poly.pdbx_strand_id
1 'polypeptide(L)'
;MSDLIASLNGRDRDFNADTLFGVCDRFFLVEMKSYNRNVRDEAKKPAVCLLCNGLQRNSQVRRWHKACHFIMWGRVVKDSLETRFTIYQDSVCRDSVLPNCSGLGEPPEPTIYRGEDLARGAALGTAGLSKPDFFHYLWWLLNGRAVDVDEFKIAPGSRLGFSLFGTSDTTGSVISKTFSTYGELEMWADEALRRLLSTRR
;
A
#
# COMPACT_ATOMS: atom_id res chain seq x y z
N MET A 1 -4.62 -19.10 -8.66
CA MET A 1 -3.68 -18.00 -8.41
C MET A 1 -4.24 -17.33 -7.18
N SER A 2 -3.48 -17.27 -6.10
CA SER A 2 -4.02 -16.88 -4.78
C SER A 2 -3.78 -15.40 -4.57
N ASP A 3 -4.85 -14.63 -4.38
CA ASP A 3 -4.76 -13.23 -4.01
C ASP A 3 -4.31 -13.13 -2.54
N LEU A 4 -3.41 -12.19 -2.26
CA LEU A 4 -2.94 -11.89 -0.92
C LEU A 4 -3.65 -10.63 -0.43
N ILE A 5 -4.35 -10.71 0.70
CA ILE A 5 -4.93 -9.56 1.38
C ILE A 5 -4.45 -9.59 2.82
N ALA A 6 -3.73 -8.56 3.24
CA ALA A 6 -3.26 -8.41 4.62
C ALA A 6 -3.79 -7.10 5.19
N SER A 7 -4.61 -7.19 6.24
CA SER A 7 -4.98 -6.02 7.04
C SER A 7 -3.78 -5.55 7.85
N LEU A 8 -3.54 -4.24 7.87
CA LEU A 8 -2.41 -3.60 8.54
C LEU A 8 -2.79 -3.04 9.92
N ASN A 9 -3.95 -3.44 10.47
CA ASN A 9 -4.52 -3.00 11.75
C ASN A 9 -3.44 -2.82 12.85
N GLY A 10 -3.42 -1.63 13.45
CA GLY A 10 -2.47 -1.25 14.51
C GLY A 10 -1.12 -0.72 14.01
N ARG A 11 -0.80 -0.89 12.72
CA ARG A 11 0.39 -0.34 12.04
C ARG A 11 0.05 0.63 10.90
N ASP A 12 -1.22 1.03 10.79
CA ASP A 12 -1.66 2.15 9.94
C ASP A 12 -0.79 3.40 10.14
N ARG A 13 -0.31 3.64 11.37
CA ARG A 13 0.64 4.73 11.67
C ARG A 13 1.96 4.66 10.89
N ASP A 14 2.42 3.46 10.52
CA ASP A 14 3.72 3.22 9.89
C ASP A 14 3.61 2.99 8.37
N PHE A 15 2.46 2.51 7.87
CA PHE A 15 2.23 2.28 6.44
C PHE A 15 1.33 3.35 5.80
N ASN A 16 0.54 4.09 6.58
CA ASN A 16 -0.51 4.99 6.11
C ASN A 16 -1.51 4.31 5.16
N ALA A 17 -1.82 3.05 5.45
CA ALA A 17 -2.75 2.23 4.69
C ALA A 17 -3.40 1.20 5.63
N ASP A 18 -4.67 0.91 5.39
CA ASP A 18 -5.42 -0.12 6.11
C ASP A 18 -5.16 -1.54 5.59
N THR A 19 -4.90 -1.68 4.29
CA THR A 19 -4.79 -3.00 3.65
C THR A 19 -3.71 -3.05 2.57
N LEU A 20 -2.96 -4.15 2.56
CA LEU A 20 -2.05 -4.52 1.48
C LEU A 20 -2.69 -5.62 0.62
N PHE A 21 -2.66 -5.41 -0.70
CA PHE A 21 -3.12 -6.36 -1.70
C PHE A 21 -1.95 -6.88 -2.55
N GLY A 22 -2.00 -8.16 -2.89
CA GLY A 22 -1.16 -8.81 -3.88
C GLY A 22 -2.02 -9.58 -4.87
N VAL A 23 -2.02 -9.18 -6.12
CA VAL A 23 -2.75 -9.84 -7.23
C VAL A 23 -1.72 -10.19 -8.30
N CYS A 24 -1.58 -11.48 -8.62
CA CYS A 24 -0.52 -11.96 -9.52
C CYS A 24 0.89 -11.56 -9.03
N ASP A 25 1.62 -10.76 -9.83
CA ASP A 25 2.93 -10.19 -9.51
C ASP A 25 2.86 -8.72 -9.05
N ARG A 26 1.64 -8.20 -8.80
CA ARG A 26 1.37 -6.80 -8.47
C ARG A 26 0.97 -6.62 -7.02
N PHE A 27 1.61 -5.66 -6.38
CA PHE A 27 1.40 -5.31 -4.97
C PHE A 27 1.00 -3.85 -4.83
N PHE A 28 0.03 -3.59 -3.97
CA PHE A 28 -0.46 -2.24 -3.68
C PHE A 28 -1.07 -2.12 -2.29
N LEU A 29 -1.14 -0.88 -1.81
CA LEU A 29 -1.70 -0.45 -0.54
C LEU A 29 -2.99 0.33 -0.80
N VAL A 30 -3.99 0.13 0.05
CA VAL A 30 -5.23 0.89 0.03
C VAL A 30 -5.55 1.37 1.44
N GLU A 31 -5.69 2.68 1.60
CA GLU A 31 -6.35 3.31 2.74
C GLU A 31 -7.86 3.33 2.50
N MET A 32 -8.64 2.78 3.43
CA MET A 32 -10.09 2.67 3.33
C MET A 32 -10.76 3.76 4.16
N LYS A 33 -11.67 4.51 3.54
CA LYS A 33 -12.49 5.53 4.20
C LYS A 33 -13.96 5.19 4.07
N SER A 34 -14.73 5.52 5.09
CA SER A 34 -16.19 5.38 5.03
C SER A 34 -16.79 6.29 3.94
N TYR A 35 -16.25 7.51 3.79
CA TYR A 35 -16.69 8.49 2.79
C TYR A 35 -15.51 9.34 2.30
N ASN A 36 -15.61 9.91 1.10
CA ASN A 36 -14.58 10.82 0.54
C ASN A 36 -14.26 11.99 1.50
N ARG A 37 -15.26 12.57 2.18
CA ARG A 37 -15.05 13.65 3.16
C ARG A 37 -14.10 13.27 4.30
N ASN A 38 -13.93 11.98 4.59
CA ASN A 38 -13.04 11.46 5.63
C ASN A 38 -11.57 11.40 5.18
N VAL A 39 -11.24 11.75 3.95
CA VAL A 39 -9.83 11.93 3.52
C VAL A 39 -9.13 12.98 4.40
N ARG A 40 -9.86 14.00 4.86
CA ARG A 40 -9.35 15.03 5.78
C ARG A 40 -8.93 14.49 7.15
N ASP A 41 -9.39 13.30 7.52
CA ASP A 41 -8.97 12.67 8.78
C ASP A 41 -7.48 12.25 8.75
N GLU A 42 -6.86 12.16 7.57
CA GLU A 42 -5.41 11.93 7.44
C GLU A 42 -4.58 13.04 8.11
N ALA A 43 -5.10 14.26 8.23
CA ALA A 43 -4.43 15.35 8.94
C ALA A 43 -4.14 15.04 10.41
N LYS A 44 -4.88 14.10 11.01
CA LYS A 44 -4.69 13.68 12.40
C LYS A 44 -3.49 12.75 12.58
N LYS A 45 -2.94 12.20 11.49
CA LYS A 45 -1.80 11.27 11.50
C LYS A 45 -0.50 12.06 11.24
N PRO A 46 0.39 12.23 12.25
CA PRO A 46 1.64 13.00 12.08
C PRO A 46 2.55 12.46 10.97
N ALA A 47 2.52 11.15 10.74
CA ALA A 47 3.34 10.45 9.76
C ALA A 47 3.01 10.82 8.30
N VAL A 48 1.82 11.38 8.03
CA VAL A 48 1.38 11.76 6.67
C VAL A 48 2.17 12.95 6.15
N CYS A 49 2.46 13.94 6.99
CA CYS A 49 3.25 15.10 6.56
C CYS A 49 4.68 14.70 6.19
N LEU A 50 5.28 13.77 6.95
CA LEU A 50 6.59 13.20 6.62
C LEU A 50 6.56 12.44 5.29
N LEU A 51 5.52 11.63 5.05
CA LEU A 51 5.30 10.95 3.79
C LEU A 51 5.24 11.95 2.62
N CYS A 52 4.34 12.94 2.69
CA CYS A 52 4.13 13.89 1.61
C CYS A 52 5.40 14.72 1.28
N ASN A 53 6.12 15.18 2.30
CA ASN A 53 7.41 15.86 2.11
C ASN A 53 8.47 14.94 1.49
N GLY A 54 8.54 13.69 1.92
CA GLY A 54 9.45 12.70 1.33
C GLY A 54 9.14 12.45 -0.15
N LEU A 55 7.86 12.38 -0.53
CA LEU A 55 7.42 12.23 -1.92
C LEU A 55 7.80 13.43 -2.80
N GLN A 56 7.85 14.65 -2.24
CA GLN A 56 8.29 15.84 -2.99
C GLN A 56 9.78 15.80 -3.33
N ARG A 57 10.60 15.27 -2.41
CA ARG A 57 12.06 15.22 -2.54
C ARG A 57 12.54 14.10 -3.45
N ASN A 58 11.75 13.03 -3.60
CA ASN A 58 12.17 11.89 -4.38
C ASN A 58 11.20 11.48 -5.51
N SER A 59 11.59 11.75 -6.75
CA SER A 59 10.78 11.47 -7.93
C SER A 59 10.55 9.97 -8.18
N GLN A 60 11.51 9.11 -7.85
CA GLN A 60 11.41 7.67 -8.06
C GLN A 60 10.43 7.04 -7.06
N VAL A 61 10.55 7.37 -5.78
CA VAL A 61 9.58 6.94 -4.77
C VAL A 61 8.21 7.53 -5.05
N ARG A 62 8.12 8.78 -5.50
CA ARG A 62 6.86 9.37 -5.93
C ARG A 62 6.21 8.54 -7.04
N ARG A 63 6.98 8.13 -8.05
CA ARG A 63 6.50 7.25 -9.13
C ARG A 63 6.00 5.90 -8.59
N TRP A 64 6.75 5.28 -7.70
CA TRP A 64 6.33 4.04 -7.04
C TRP A 64 5.05 4.23 -6.23
N HIS A 65 4.96 5.28 -5.42
CA HIS A 65 3.79 5.61 -4.61
C HIS A 65 2.54 5.79 -5.48
N LYS A 66 2.61 6.58 -6.56
CA LYS A 66 1.47 6.77 -7.47
C LYS A 66 0.99 5.48 -8.13
N ALA A 67 1.90 4.52 -8.34
CA ALA A 67 1.58 3.24 -8.97
C ALA A 67 0.94 2.23 -8.01
N CYS A 68 1.12 2.36 -6.69
CA CYS A 68 0.71 1.32 -5.74
C CYS A 68 0.07 1.80 -4.43
N HIS A 69 -0.10 3.09 -4.19
CA HIS A 69 -0.72 3.58 -2.95
C HIS A 69 -1.99 4.37 -3.27
N PHE A 70 -3.12 3.78 -2.90
CA PHE A 70 -4.45 4.29 -3.21
C PHE A 70 -5.24 4.62 -1.95
N ILE A 71 -6.25 5.47 -2.11
CA ILE A 71 -7.27 5.72 -1.10
C ILE A 71 -8.65 5.42 -1.70
N MET A 72 -9.48 4.69 -0.97
CA MET A 72 -10.74 4.15 -1.45
C MET A 72 -11.88 4.44 -0.46
N TRP A 73 -13.09 4.63 -0.97
CA TRP A 73 -14.30 4.77 -0.15
C TRP A 73 -15.54 4.20 -0.84
N GLY A 74 -16.58 3.96 -0.03
CA GLY A 74 -17.89 3.58 -0.51
C GLY A 74 -18.73 4.76 -0.98
N ARG A 75 -19.52 4.56 -2.04
CA ARG A 75 -20.56 5.47 -2.51
C ARG A 75 -21.84 4.68 -2.68
N VAL A 76 -22.88 5.07 -1.95
CA VAL A 76 -24.22 4.52 -2.15
C VAL A 76 -24.78 5.10 -3.46
N VAL A 77 -25.11 4.21 -4.39
CA VAL A 77 -25.77 4.54 -5.66
C VAL A 77 -27.05 3.72 -5.73
N LYS A 78 -28.20 4.41 -5.63
CA LYS A 78 -29.52 3.79 -5.41
C LYS A 78 -29.45 2.88 -4.17
N ASP A 79 -29.56 1.57 -4.37
CA ASP A 79 -29.55 0.54 -3.31
C ASP A 79 -28.26 -0.32 -3.34
N SER A 80 -27.23 0.14 -4.05
CA SER A 80 -25.95 -0.58 -4.18
C SER A 80 -24.80 0.25 -3.61
N LEU A 81 -23.85 -0.42 -2.97
CA LEU A 81 -22.60 0.19 -2.52
C LEU A 81 -21.54 0.00 -3.60
N GLU A 82 -21.19 1.07 -4.30
CA GLU A 82 -20.06 1.07 -5.23
C GLU A 82 -18.80 1.57 -4.53
N THR A 83 -17.65 0.99 -4.86
CA THR A 83 -16.36 1.51 -4.39
C THR A 83 -15.78 2.51 -5.39
N ARG A 84 -15.16 3.56 -4.85
CA ARG A 84 -14.46 4.60 -5.62
C ARG A 84 -13.06 4.75 -5.05
N PHE A 85 -12.09 5.00 -5.91
CA PHE A 85 -10.71 5.18 -5.48
C PHE A 85 -9.99 6.25 -6.28
N THR A 86 -8.85 6.66 -5.76
CA THR A 86 -7.89 7.54 -6.43
C THR A 86 -6.49 7.31 -5.85
N ILE A 87 -5.50 7.99 -6.41
CA ILE A 87 -4.12 7.95 -5.92
C ILE A 87 -4.05 8.67 -4.57
N TYR A 88 -3.42 8.02 -3.58
CA TYR A 88 -3.37 8.53 -2.21
C TYR A 88 -2.76 9.93 -2.15
N GLN A 89 -1.55 10.14 -2.70
CA GLN A 89 -0.91 11.46 -2.65
C GLN A 89 -1.77 12.56 -3.31
N ASP A 90 -2.48 12.24 -4.39
CA ASP A 90 -3.19 13.24 -5.19
C ASP A 90 -4.42 13.76 -4.44
N SER A 91 -4.89 13.01 -3.44
CA SER A 91 -5.97 13.40 -2.54
C SER A 91 -5.48 13.92 -1.19
N VAL A 92 -4.38 13.38 -0.67
CA VAL A 92 -3.94 13.63 0.71
C VAL A 92 -2.86 14.69 0.79
N CYS A 93 -1.88 14.71 -0.13
CA CYS A 93 -0.75 15.62 -0.10
C CYS A 93 -1.10 16.99 -0.68
N ARG A 94 -1.98 17.69 0.01
CA ARG A 94 -2.53 19.01 -0.35
C ARG A 94 -2.55 19.90 0.88
N ASP A 95 -2.33 21.20 0.71
CA ASP A 95 -2.45 22.17 1.81
C ASP A 95 -3.89 22.18 2.38
N SER A 96 -4.91 22.03 1.52
CA SER A 96 -6.33 21.97 1.94
C SER A 96 -6.69 20.76 2.81
N VAL A 97 -5.89 19.68 2.74
CA VAL A 97 -6.09 18.44 3.50
C VAL A 97 -5.15 18.37 4.69
N LEU A 98 -3.92 18.84 4.56
CA LEU A 98 -2.89 18.83 5.60
C LEU A 98 -2.45 20.27 5.95
N PRO A 99 -3.32 21.08 6.56
CA PRO A 99 -3.05 22.51 6.78
C PRO A 99 -1.84 22.79 7.69
N ASN A 100 -1.45 21.81 8.51
CA ASN A 100 -0.30 21.90 9.39
C ASN A 100 1.01 21.42 8.74
N CYS A 101 0.97 20.98 7.48
CA CYS A 101 2.13 20.55 6.71
C CYS A 101 2.46 21.64 5.68
N SER A 102 3.61 22.28 5.80
CA SER A 102 3.96 23.41 4.94
C SER A 102 4.46 22.96 3.57
N GLY A 103 4.05 23.70 2.52
CA GLY A 103 4.66 23.63 1.19
C GLY A 103 4.20 22.47 0.32
N LEU A 104 3.02 21.88 0.59
CA LEU A 104 2.47 20.83 -0.28
C LEU A 104 1.83 21.42 -1.54
N GLY A 105 1.29 22.63 -1.43
CA GLY A 105 0.55 23.29 -2.49
C GLY A 105 -0.83 22.67 -2.70
N GLU A 106 -1.48 23.07 -3.80
CA GLU A 106 -2.81 22.58 -4.16
C GLU A 106 -2.77 22.04 -5.61
N PRO A 107 -2.38 20.77 -5.81
CA PRO A 107 -2.36 20.15 -7.14
C PRO A 107 -3.78 20.07 -7.74
N PRO A 108 -3.91 19.84 -9.07
CA PRO A 108 -5.21 19.65 -9.72
C PRO A 108 -6.05 18.58 -9.01
N GLU A 109 -7.35 18.79 -8.91
CA GLU A 109 -8.29 17.86 -8.25
C GLU A 109 -8.05 16.40 -8.66
N PRO A 110 -8.08 15.45 -7.71
CA PRO A 110 -7.77 14.07 -8.01
C PRO A 110 -8.86 13.49 -8.90
N THR A 111 -8.45 12.75 -9.93
CA THR A 111 -9.39 11.96 -10.73
C THR A 111 -9.91 10.80 -9.88
N ILE A 112 -11.22 10.58 -9.91
CA ILE A 112 -11.90 9.51 -9.14
C ILE A 112 -12.29 8.39 -10.08
N TYR A 113 -11.86 7.17 -9.76
CA TYR A 113 -12.07 5.95 -10.55
C TYR A 113 -13.04 4.99 -9.84
N ARG A 114 -13.50 3.95 -10.53
CA ARG A 114 -14.33 2.88 -9.91
C ARG A 114 -13.41 1.81 -9.31
N GLY A 115 -13.75 1.26 -8.15
CA GLY A 115 -12.91 0.25 -7.51
C GLY A 115 -12.64 -0.99 -8.37
N GLU A 116 -13.58 -1.38 -9.24
CA GLU A 116 -13.39 -2.48 -10.20
C GLU A 116 -12.23 -2.23 -11.19
N ASP A 117 -11.96 -0.96 -11.52
CA ASP A 117 -10.88 -0.59 -12.43
C ASP A 117 -9.51 -0.85 -11.78
N LEU A 118 -9.41 -0.74 -10.45
CA LEU A 118 -8.17 -1.05 -9.73
C LEU A 118 -7.87 -2.54 -9.78
N ALA A 119 -8.87 -3.39 -9.52
CA ALA A 119 -8.72 -4.84 -9.58
C ALA A 119 -8.35 -5.29 -11.01
N ARG A 120 -9.01 -4.72 -12.02
CA ARG A 120 -8.69 -4.97 -13.43
C ARG A 120 -7.27 -4.50 -13.77
N GLY A 121 -6.89 -3.31 -13.31
CA GLY A 121 -5.56 -2.77 -13.53
C GLY A 121 -4.46 -3.63 -12.91
N ALA A 122 -4.69 -4.16 -11.70
CA ALA A 122 -3.76 -5.08 -11.05
C ALA A 122 -3.62 -6.39 -11.84
N ALA A 123 -4.74 -6.97 -12.30
CA ALA A 123 -4.71 -8.19 -13.12
C ALA A 123 -4.01 -7.99 -14.48
N LEU A 124 -4.11 -6.79 -15.07
CA LEU A 124 -3.46 -6.43 -16.33
C LEU A 124 -2.02 -5.92 -16.16
N GLY A 125 -1.52 -5.79 -14.92
CA GLY A 125 -0.19 -5.26 -14.64
C GLY A 125 -0.05 -3.74 -14.84
N THR A 126 -1.16 -3.00 -14.95
CA THR A 126 -1.19 -1.53 -15.13
C THR A 126 -1.41 -0.78 -13.81
N ALA A 127 -1.78 -1.47 -12.74
CA ALA A 127 -1.82 -0.95 -11.38
C ALA A 127 -1.05 -1.87 -10.41
N GLY A 128 -0.45 -1.27 -9.38
CA GLY A 128 0.44 -1.97 -8.46
C GLY A 128 1.87 -2.11 -9.00
N LEU A 129 2.80 -2.35 -8.08
CA LEU A 129 4.22 -2.53 -8.38
C LEU A 129 4.60 -4.00 -8.45
N SER A 130 5.65 -4.28 -9.21
CA SER A 130 6.34 -5.57 -9.18
C SER A 130 6.87 -5.87 -7.78
N LYS A 131 7.15 -7.14 -7.45
CA LYS A 131 7.74 -7.52 -6.16
C LYS A 131 8.96 -6.64 -5.81
N PRO A 132 10.04 -6.57 -6.63
CA PRO A 132 11.22 -5.79 -6.24
C PRO A 132 10.92 -4.32 -5.96
N ASP A 133 10.18 -3.66 -6.86
CA ASP A 133 9.81 -2.24 -6.72
C ASP A 133 8.95 -1.99 -5.48
N PHE A 134 7.96 -2.85 -5.24
CA PHE A 134 7.06 -2.71 -4.11
C PHE A 134 7.81 -2.86 -2.79
N PHE A 135 8.76 -3.79 -2.69
CA PHE A 135 9.53 -3.96 -1.46
C PHE A 135 10.52 -2.83 -1.22
N HIS A 136 11.13 -2.26 -2.28
CA HIS A 136 11.90 -1.02 -2.16
C HIS A 136 11.03 0.13 -1.66
N TYR A 137 9.82 0.29 -2.23
CA TYR A 137 8.86 1.27 -1.79
C TYR A 137 8.43 1.05 -0.33
N LEU A 138 8.13 -0.18 0.06
CA LEU A 138 7.70 -0.54 1.41
C LEU A 138 8.80 -0.26 2.44
N TRP A 139 10.05 -0.61 2.11
CA TRP A 139 11.18 -0.33 2.96
C TRP A 139 11.37 1.18 3.16
N TRP A 140 11.27 1.96 2.09
CA TRP A 140 11.31 3.42 2.17
C TRP A 140 10.17 3.98 3.03
N LEU A 141 8.96 3.46 2.83
CA LEU A 141 7.78 3.85 3.58
C LEU A 141 7.96 3.59 5.08
N LEU A 142 8.67 2.54 5.47
CA LEU A 142 8.88 2.20 6.88
C LEU A 142 10.11 2.89 7.51
N ASN A 143 11.14 3.18 6.72
CA ASN A 143 12.46 3.58 7.27
C ASN A 143 13.04 4.85 6.64
N GLY A 144 12.68 5.15 5.39
CA GLY A 144 13.37 6.10 4.53
C GLY A 144 12.66 7.44 4.32
N ARG A 145 11.52 7.69 4.98
CA ARG A 145 10.70 8.91 4.76
C ARG A 145 11.47 10.23 4.94
N ALA A 146 12.60 10.21 5.65
CA ALA A 146 13.46 11.36 5.93
C ALA A 146 14.81 11.34 5.18
N VAL A 147 15.08 10.35 4.33
CA VAL A 147 16.40 10.11 3.70
C VAL A 147 16.27 10.03 2.17
N ASP A 148 17.32 10.36 1.43
CA ASP A 148 17.34 10.34 -0.04
C ASP A 148 17.56 8.93 -0.63
N VAL A 149 17.00 8.65 -1.81
CA VAL A 149 16.90 7.29 -2.38
C VAL A 149 18.17 6.68 -2.93
N ASP A 150 19.16 7.50 -3.24
CA ASP A 150 20.39 7.00 -3.86
C ASP A 150 21.27 6.19 -2.87
N GLU A 151 20.92 6.17 -1.58
CA GLU A 151 21.51 5.28 -0.56
C GLU A 151 20.71 3.96 -0.34
N PHE A 152 19.58 3.76 -1.03
CA PHE A 152 18.66 2.66 -0.72
C PHE A 152 19.03 1.35 -1.43
N LYS A 153 19.64 0.46 -0.67
CA LYS A 153 19.76 -0.96 -1.01
C LYS A 153 19.20 -1.81 0.13
N ILE A 154 18.23 -2.68 -0.19
CA ILE A 154 17.85 -3.77 0.71
C ILE A 154 19.03 -4.74 0.68
N ALA A 155 19.88 -4.67 1.71
CA ALA A 155 20.98 -5.60 1.88
C ALA A 155 20.48 -6.88 2.59
N PRO A 156 21.15 -8.02 2.40
CA PRO A 156 20.91 -9.20 3.22
C PRO A 156 20.97 -8.84 4.72
N GLY A 157 19.89 -9.13 5.45
CA GLY A 157 19.76 -8.81 6.89
C GLY A 157 19.05 -7.49 7.21
N SER A 158 18.62 -6.70 6.22
CA SER A 158 17.76 -5.53 6.47
C SER A 158 16.49 -5.93 7.25
N ARG A 159 16.27 -5.24 8.38
CA ARG A 159 15.10 -5.45 9.23
C ARG A 159 13.87 -4.85 8.57
N LEU A 160 12.85 -5.68 8.32
CA LEU A 160 11.55 -5.24 7.79
C LEU A 160 10.47 -5.25 8.88
N GLY A 161 10.65 -6.10 9.90
CA GLY A 161 9.86 -6.17 11.12
C GLY A 161 8.37 -6.00 10.89
N PHE A 162 7.70 -6.85 10.12
CA PHE A 162 6.25 -6.79 9.85
C PHE A 162 5.58 -8.16 9.93
N SER A 163 4.27 -8.16 10.16
CA SER A 163 3.46 -9.38 10.28
C SER A 163 2.51 -9.49 9.10
N LEU A 164 2.54 -10.64 8.42
CA LEU A 164 1.59 -10.99 7.37
C LEU A 164 0.41 -11.70 8.01
N PHE A 165 -0.80 -11.24 7.70
CA PHE A 165 -2.05 -11.88 8.09
C PHE A 165 -2.72 -12.40 6.81
N GLY A 166 -3.17 -13.65 6.83
CA GLY A 166 -3.92 -14.25 5.75
C GLY A 166 -5.18 -14.94 6.29
N THR A 167 -6.28 -14.82 5.57
CA THR A 167 -7.53 -15.51 5.87
C THR A 167 -7.63 -16.79 5.04
N SER A 168 -7.93 -17.92 5.68
CA SER A 168 -8.27 -19.16 4.96
C SER A 168 -9.77 -19.23 4.76
N ASP A 169 -10.20 -19.21 3.50
CA ASP A 169 -11.63 -19.33 3.14
C ASP A 169 -12.22 -20.69 3.53
N THR A 170 -11.38 -21.73 3.57
CA THR A 170 -11.78 -23.11 3.89
C THR A 170 -12.01 -23.34 5.37
N THR A 171 -11.27 -22.66 6.26
CA THR A 171 -11.36 -22.87 7.72
C THR A 171 -11.90 -21.66 8.46
N GLY A 172 -12.05 -20.50 7.79
CA GLY A 172 -12.38 -19.23 8.42
C GLY A 172 -11.29 -18.69 9.36
N SER A 173 -10.12 -19.32 9.41
CA SER A 173 -9.06 -18.95 10.36
C SER A 173 -8.18 -17.83 9.81
N VAL A 174 -7.85 -16.88 10.68
CA VAL A 174 -6.78 -15.90 10.43
C VAL A 174 -5.43 -16.52 10.81
N ILE A 175 -4.52 -16.60 9.86
CA ILE A 175 -3.15 -17.08 10.04
C ILE A 175 -2.24 -15.86 10.03
N SER A 176 -1.44 -15.69 11.08
CA SER A 176 -0.45 -14.61 11.16
C SER A 176 0.97 -15.17 11.17
N LYS A 177 1.90 -14.55 10.41
CA LYS A 177 3.33 -14.83 10.48
C LYS A 177 4.13 -13.53 10.52
N THR A 178 4.98 -13.40 11.54
CA THR A 178 5.88 -12.26 11.69
C THR A 178 7.22 -12.55 11.04
N PHE A 179 7.75 -11.58 10.30
CA PHE A 179 9.06 -11.65 9.65
C PHE A 179 9.96 -10.55 10.23
N SER A 180 11.07 -10.97 10.84
CA SER A 180 12.06 -10.05 11.40
C SER A 180 12.94 -9.44 10.31
N THR A 181 13.18 -10.16 9.21
CA THR A 181 14.02 -9.72 8.09
C THR A 181 13.39 -10.00 6.73
N TYR A 182 13.88 -9.32 5.69
CA TYR A 182 13.48 -9.59 4.30
C TYR A 182 13.85 -11.02 3.86
N GLY A 183 15.00 -11.53 4.31
CA GLY A 183 15.43 -12.90 4.02
C GLY A 183 14.49 -13.97 4.58
N GLU A 184 13.95 -13.78 5.78
CA GLU A 184 12.95 -14.70 6.35
C GLU A 184 11.66 -14.76 5.52
N LEU A 185 11.23 -13.62 4.99
CA LEU A 185 10.07 -13.55 4.11
C LEU A 185 10.35 -14.28 2.79
N GLU A 186 11.49 -14.03 2.16
CA GLU A 186 11.84 -14.68 0.89
C GLU A 186 11.96 -16.20 1.04
N MET A 187 12.63 -16.68 2.09
CA MET A 187 12.73 -18.12 2.35
C MET A 187 11.35 -18.75 2.55
N TRP A 188 10.46 -18.10 3.30
CA TRP A 188 9.10 -18.59 3.50
C TRP A 188 8.28 -18.60 2.20
N ALA A 189 8.38 -17.55 1.39
CA ALA A 189 7.68 -17.44 0.12
C ALA A 189 8.17 -18.50 -0.88
N ASP A 190 9.49 -18.73 -0.97
CA ASP A 190 10.10 -19.75 -1.82
C ASP A 190 9.67 -21.16 -1.39
N GLU A 191 9.64 -21.44 -0.09
CA GLU A 191 9.17 -22.72 0.43
C GLU A 191 7.69 -22.95 0.13
N ALA A 192 6.85 -21.93 0.33
CA ALA A 192 5.42 -21.99 0.00
C ALA A 192 5.19 -22.24 -1.50
N LEU A 193 5.96 -21.58 -2.37
CA LEU A 193 5.91 -21.77 -3.82
C LEU A 193 6.33 -23.19 -4.21
N ARG A 194 7.44 -23.71 -3.65
CA ARG A 194 7.89 -25.09 -3.90
C ARG A 194 6.83 -26.10 -3.49
N ARG A 195 6.19 -25.92 -2.33
CA ARG A 195 5.09 -26.77 -1.87
C ARG A 195 3.94 -26.77 -2.87
N LEU A 196 3.48 -25.59 -3.31
CA LEU A 196 2.43 -25.42 -4.31
C LEU A 196 2.73 -26.10 -5.66
N LEU A 197 3.99 -26.03 -6.11
CA LEU A 197 4.42 -26.68 -7.34
C LEU A 197 4.52 -28.21 -7.19
N SER A 198 4.82 -28.70 -5.99
CA SER A 198 4.91 -30.13 -5.70
C SER A 198 3.55 -30.82 -5.53
N THR A 199 2.53 -30.12 -5.05
CA THR A 199 1.15 -30.67 -4.90
C THR A 199 0.33 -30.65 -6.18
N ARG A 200 0.84 -30.07 -7.27
CA ARG A 200 0.20 -30.07 -8.61
C ARG A 200 0.68 -31.21 -9.52
N ARG A 201 1.40 -32.21 -8.99
CA ARG A 201 1.73 -33.45 -9.70
C ARG A 201 0.80 -34.58 -9.30
#